data_AF-A0A5K1D997-F1
#
_entry.id   AF-A0A5K1D997-F1
#
_cell.length_a   1.000
_cell.length_b   1.000
_cell.length_c   1.000
_cell.angle_alpha   90.00
_cell.angle_beta   90.00
_cell.angle_gamma   90.00
#
_symmetry.space_group_name_H-M   'P 1'
#
loop_
_entity.id
_entity.type
_entity.pdbx_description
1 polymer ?
#
loop_
_entity_poly.entity_id
_entity_poly.type
_entity_poly.pdbx_seq_one_letter_code
_entity_poly.pdbx_strand_id
1 'polypeptide(L)' 'PLNEDELRVNTPVVISCNEHKREVSASQNIANKLIDRTFAFDK' A
#
# COMPACT_ATOMS: atom_id res chain seq x y z
N PRO A 1 8.29 -4.39 -4.81
CA PRO A 1 8.29 -3.44 -5.94
C PRO A 1 7.34 -3.91 -7.05
N LEU A 2 6.77 -2.97 -7.81
CA LEU A 2 5.91 -3.30 -8.96
C LEU A 2 6.74 -3.95 -10.08
N ASN A 3 6.14 -4.88 -10.82
CA ASN A 3 6.73 -5.48 -12.01
C ASN A 3 6.50 -4.60 -13.27
N GLU A 4 7.10 -4.97 -14.40
CA GLU A 4 6.98 -4.17 -15.63
C GLU A 4 5.54 -4.06 -16.15
N ASP A 5 4.74 -5.13 -16.06
CA ASP A 5 3.35 -5.11 -16.50
C ASP A 5 2.50 -4.16 -15.65
N GLU A 6 2.72 -4.13 -14.34
CA GLU A 6 2.06 -3.22 -13.40
C GLU A 6 2.46 -1.76 -13.63
N LEU A 7 3.73 -1.51 -13.96
CA LEU A 7 4.20 -0.17 -14.31
C LEU A 7 3.59 0.31 -15.64
N ARG A 8 3.49 -0.57 -16.65
CA ARG A 8 2.92 -0.24 -17.97
C ARG A 8 1.46 0.20 -17.90
N VAL A 9 0.68 -0.38 -16.98
CA VAL A 9 -0.73 -0.01 -16.78
C VAL A 9 -0.93 1.05 -15.71
N ASN A 10 0.15 1.66 -15.19
CA ASN A 10 0.12 2.65 -14.12
C ASN A 10 -0.66 2.17 -12.88
N THR A 11 -0.44 0.92 -12.47
CA THR A 11 -1.07 0.36 -11.28
C THR A 11 -0.79 1.26 -10.07
N PRO A 12 -1.82 1.74 -9.35
CA PRO A 12 -1.63 2.61 -8.20
C PRO A 12 -0.93 1.85 -7.07
N VAL A 13 0.08 2.49 -6.47
CA VAL A 13 0.73 1.96 -5.27
C VAL A 13 -0.19 2.21 -4.08
N VAL A 14 -0.77 1.13 -3.56
CA VAL A 14 -1.71 1.15 -2.42
C VAL A 14 -1.09 0.67 -1.12
N ILE A 15 0.16 0.18 -1.16
CA ILE A 15 0.87 -0.33 0.01
C ILE A 15 2.07 0.58 0.30
N SER A 16 2.21 0.98 1.56
CA SER A 16 3.35 1.75 2.05
C SER A 16 3.98 1.05 3.24
N CYS A 17 5.30 0.88 3.20
CA CYS A 17 6.06 0.29 4.30
C CYS A 17 6.83 1.39 5.05
N ASN A 18 6.68 1.44 6.38
CA ASN A 18 7.44 2.29 7.27
C ASN A 18 8.30 1.42 8.20
N GLU A 19 9.54 1.22 7.81
CA GLU A 19 10.48 0.37 8.56
C GLU A 19 10.83 0.95 9.94
N HIS A 20 10.92 2.28 10.06
CA HIS A 20 11.21 2.95 11.33
C HIS A 20 10.14 2.68 12.38
N LYS A 21 8.87 2.62 11.95
CA LYS A 21 7.73 2.31 12.82
C LYS A 21 7.38 0.83 12.87
N ARG A 22 8.01 0.02 12.01
CA ARG A 22 7.63 -1.37 11.74
C ARG A 22 6.14 -1.51 11.41
N GLU A 23 5.70 -0.67 10.49
CA GLU A 23 4.30 -0.62 10.06
C GLU A 23 4.18 -0.80 8.54
N VAL A 24 3.14 -1.49 8.11
CA VAL A 24 2.69 -1.55 6.71
C VAL A 24 1.29 -0.96 6.65
N SER A 25 1.08 0.03 5.79
CA SER A 25 -0.22 0.65 5.55
C SER A 25 -0.76 0.26 4.18
N ALA A 26 -2.04 -0.05 4.11
CA ALA A 26 -2.77 -0.34 2.89
C ALA A 26 -3.91 0.68 2.72
N SER A 27 -3.87 1.46 1.64
CA SER A 27 -4.84 2.51 1.36
C SER A 27 -5.67 2.17 0.12
N GLN A 28 -6.99 2.03 0.28
CA GLN A 28 -7.91 1.68 -0.81
C GLN A 28 -9.06 2.67 -0.89
N ASN A 29 -9.51 2.99 -2.10
CA ASN A 29 -10.72 3.78 -2.31
C ASN A 29 -11.86 2.85 -2.75
N ILE A 30 -12.87 2.68 -1.89
CA ILE A 30 -14.02 1.83 -2.17
C ILE A 30 -15.27 2.69 -2.02
N ALA A 31 -16.08 2.78 -3.08
CA ALA A 31 -17.30 3.59 -3.12
C ALA A 31 -17.08 5.05 -2.66
N ASN A 32 -16.01 5.69 -3.15
CA ASN A 32 -15.57 7.04 -2.78
C ASN A 32 -15.19 7.22 -1.30
N LYS A 33 -14.99 6.13 -0.55
CA LYS A 33 -14.43 6.17 0.79
C LYS A 33 -12.97 5.74 0.76
N LEU A 34 -12.10 6.60 1.27
CA LEU A 34 -10.71 6.23 1.55
C LEU A 34 -10.67 5.36 2.80
N ILE A 35 -10.17 4.14 2.63
CA ILE A 35 -10.00 3.14 3.69
C ILE A 35 -8.50 2.95 3.85
N ASP A 36 -7.97 3.34 5.01
CA ASP A 36 -6.60 3.07 5.39
C ASP A 36 -6.55 2.00 6.47
N ARG A 37 -5.71 0.99 6.28
CA ARG A 37 -5.43 -0.03 7.30
C ARG A 37 -3.94 -0.12 7.52
N THR A 38 -3.52 0.10 8.76
CA THR A 38 -2.12 -0.02 9.17
C THR A 38 -1.92 -1.25 10.04
N PHE A 39 -0.88 -2.01 9.76
CA PHE A 39 -0.49 -3.24 10.43
C PHE A 39 0.92 -3.05 10.99
N ALA A 40 1.11 -3.31 12.29
CA ALA A 40 2.43 -3.43 12.87
C ALA A 40 3.00 -4.82 12.59
N PHE A 41 4.32 -4.92 12.44
CA PHE A 41 5.03 -6.17 12.27
C PHE A 41 6.26 -6.23 13.17
N ASP A 42 6.60 -7.43 13.66
CA ASP A 42 7.81 -7.61 14.47
C ASP A 42 9.06 -7.70 13.59
N LYS A 43 8.93 -8.38 12.45
CA LYS A 43 9.95 -8.54 11.42
C LYS A 43 9.33 -8.90 10.08
#